data_AF-A0A024G0Y2-F1
#
_entry.id   AF-A0A024G0Y2-F1
#
_cell.length_a   1.000
_cell.length_b   1.000
_cell.length_c   1.000
_cell.angle_alpha   90.00
_cell.angle_beta   90.00
_cell.angle_gamma   90.00
#
_symmetry.space_group_name_H-M   'P 1'
#
loop_
_entity.id
_entity.type
_entity.pdbx_description
1 polymer ?
#
loop_
_entity_poly.entity_id
_entity_poly.type
_entity_poly.pdbx_seq_one_letter_code
_entity_poly.pdbx_strand_id
1 'polypeptide(L)'
;MEFRVNSNTLIPRADSEVLVEAIAEEYPKDAKLRFLDIGTGSACLLLSALSEYPRASGLGIDICSKAIDIARENAKHHSLTNRCDFVKFDLRGIQALTPVGFHEFFPLAPFDVILFNPPYIPQSERCMVDEEVLMHEPHLALFPSSDDVHHDLGLKLYESLQCVALRLLGISHNSKETTTSYKRTLCMEIGSRKQAEAVRALFAHLEPKLQFKKTLFDIENRHRAYLTRQEDLLRQNEAVDKKVTELENRQSQHSATFPTETLSTFFEECEEEDSNQYQSQEETAESSDMSRLSVKDQYKPNLERKVNTKHIDRRSESRSAKVRVKAEQPGSIGNNSDIESTLELASPKGLGFEATVRYQKARLRVLKDDLDATNAQVEELRTTNDTQKSKMEELSNENAVTNKKHQHTLQLLTKQKELTSALEKQQSILEAQLQASKAKIEEMETAQKQSAAQSRSKEVRLNRALEELEKVKSQLQQERQVPSEATVPKSEYDKLIKECRILDKQKV
;
A
#
# COMPACT_ATOMS: atom_id res chain seq x y z
N MET A 1 -21.50 -15.38 -5.29
CA MET A 1 -22.93 -15.51 -4.89
C MET A 1 -23.76 -14.55 -5.75
N GLU A 2 -25.05 -14.80 -5.95
CA GLU A 2 -25.92 -13.87 -6.70
C GLU A 2 -26.45 -12.74 -5.80
N PHE A 3 -26.32 -11.47 -6.21
CA PHE A 3 -26.77 -10.33 -5.40
C PHE A 3 -27.73 -9.45 -6.19
N ARG A 4 -28.86 -9.08 -5.55
CA ARG A 4 -29.75 -8.04 -6.06
C ARG A 4 -29.08 -6.68 -5.90
N VAL A 5 -29.18 -5.87 -6.94
CA VAL A 5 -28.64 -4.52 -7.00
C VAL A 5 -29.67 -3.60 -7.66
N ASN A 6 -29.59 -2.31 -7.35
CA ASN A 6 -30.29 -1.26 -8.09
C ASN A 6 -29.47 0.03 -8.06
N SER A 7 -30.00 1.13 -8.61
CA SER A 7 -29.34 2.43 -8.69
C SER A 7 -29.04 3.11 -7.34
N ASN A 8 -29.31 2.46 -6.20
CA ASN A 8 -28.96 2.92 -4.86
C ASN A 8 -27.78 2.14 -4.25
N THR A 9 -27.21 1.16 -4.97
CA THR A 9 -26.06 0.34 -4.55
C THR A 9 -25.01 0.27 -5.66
N LEU A 10 -23.73 0.20 -5.30
CA LEU A 10 -22.68 -0.18 -6.24
C LEU A 10 -22.93 -1.62 -6.74
N ILE A 11 -22.69 -1.88 -8.03
CA ILE A 11 -22.70 -3.26 -8.54
C ILE A 11 -21.41 -3.95 -8.05
N PRO A 12 -21.48 -5.10 -7.36
CA PRO A 12 -20.29 -5.80 -6.85
C PRO A 12 -19.22 -5.99 -7.92
N ARG A 13 -17.98 -5.57 -7.62
CA ARG A 13 -16.82 -5.75 -8.48
C ARG A 13 -16.10 -7.05 -8.11
N ALA A 14 -15.65 -7.81 -9.11
CA ALA A 14 -14.89 -9.04 -8.89
C ALA A 14 -13.61 -8.79 -8.07
N ASP A 15 -12.96 -7.63 -8.28
CA ASP A 15 -11.76 -7.25 -7.54
C ASP A 15 -11.97 -7.17 -6.02
N SER A 16 -13.20 -6.88 -5.56
CA SER A 16 -13.52 -6.84 -4.13
C SER A 16 -13.56 -8.23 -3.49
N GLU A 17 -13.66 -9.32 -4.27
CA GLU A 17 -13.60 -10.71 -3.76
C GLU A 17 -12.24 -11.04 -3.13
N VAL A 18 -11.17 -10.43 -3.63
CA VAL A 18 -9.78 -10.56 -3.12
C VAL A 18 -9.67 -10.19 -1.62
N LEU A 19 -10.56 -9.33 -1.11
CA LEU A 19 -10.61 -9.01 0.32
C LEU A 19 -11.16 -10.18 1.16
N VAL A 20 -12.12 -10.94 0.63
CA VAL A 20 -12.72 -12.11 1.28
C VAL A 20 -11.74 -13.29 1.22
N GLU A 21 -11.04 -13.48 0.10
CA GLU A 21 -9.97 -14.47 -0.04
C GLU A 21 -8.83 -14.24 0.97
N ALA A 22 -8.38 -12.99 1.14
CA ALA A 22 -7.35 -12.65 2.12
C ALA A 22 -7.75 -12.93 3.58
N ILE A 23 -9.05 -12.95 3.87
CA ILE A 23 -9.58 -13.36 5.19
C ILE A 23 -9.61 -14.89 5.27
N ALA A 24 -10.00 -15.58 4.20
CA ALA A 24 -9.97 -17.04 4.08
C ALA A 24 -8.56 -17.63 4.28
N GLU A 25 -7.50 -16.94 3.85
CA GLU A 25 -6.10 -17.31 4.13
C GLU A 25 -5.72 -17.23 5.64
N GLU A 26 -6.39 -16.36 6.41
CA GLU A 26 -5.93 -15.97 7.76
C GLU A 26 -6.78 -16.53 8.90
N TYR A 27 -8.02 -16.95 8.64
CA TYR A 27 -8.95 -17.48 9.65
C TYR A 27 -9.56 -18.82 9.21
N PRO A 28 -9.60 -19.85 10.07
CA PRO A 28 -10.18 -21.15 9.74
C PRO A 28 -11.70 -21.05 9.56
N LYS A 29 -12.27 -21.83 8.63
CA LYS A 29 -13.69 -21.75 8.23
C LYS A 29 -14.70 -21.89 9.38
N ASP A 30 -14.34 -22.54 10.48
CA ASP A 30 -15.19 -22.72 11.67
C ASP A 30 -15.06 -21.58 12.71
N ALA A 31 -14.25 -20.55 12.43
CA ALA A 31 -14.03 -19.42 13.32
C ALA A 31 -15.34 -18.65 13.59
N LYS A 32 -15.56 -18.34 14.87
CA LYS A 32 -16.69 -17.52 15.34
C LYS A 32 -16.34 -16.03 15.28
N LEU A 33 -16.21 -15.49 14.07
CA LEU A 33 -15.82 -14.10 13.81
C LEU A 33 -17.00 -13.13 13.90
N ARG A 34 -16.72 -11.89 14.32
CA ARG A 34 -17.64 -10.75 14.21
C ARG A 34 -17.13 -9.77 13.16
N PHE A 35 -17.89 -9.62 12.09
CA PHE A 35 -17.60 -8.71 10.98
C PHE A 35 -18.29 -7.35 11.17
N LEU A 36 -17.60 -6.28 10.78
CA LEU A 36 -18.20 -4.98 10.49
C LEU A 36 -17.95 -4.66 9.02
N ASP A 37 -18.98 -4.29 8.28
CA ASP A 37 -18.88 -3.87 6.89
C ASP A 37 -19.29 -2.41 6.73
N ILE A 38 -18.34 -1.56 6.38
CA ILE A 38 -18.48 -0.10 6.37
C ILE A 38 -18.67 0.39 4.93
N GLY A 39 -19.85 0.96 4.66
CA GLY A 39 -20.28 1.25 3.28
C GLY A 39 -20.84 -0.01 2.61
N THR A 40 -21.63 -0.80 3.35
CA THR A 40 -22.00 -2.17 2.96
C THR A 40 -22.72 -2.25 1.61
N GLY A 41 -23.42 -1.19 1.16
CA GLY A 41 -24.02 -1.15 -0.17
C GLY A 41 -25.06 -2.26 -0.38
N SER A 42 -24.77 -3.21 -1.26
CA SER A 42 -25.58 -4.42 -1.50
C SER A 42 -25.31 -5.55 -0.49
N ALA A 43 -24.41 -5.34 0.46
CA ALA A 43 -23.84 -6.27 1.43
C ALA A 43 -23.10 -7.48 0.82
N CYS A 44 -22.58 -7.35 -0.41
CA CYS A 44 -21.87 -8.43 -1.09
C CYS A 44 -20.65 -8.94 -0.29
N LEU A 45 -19.85 -8.04 0.29
CA LEU A 45 -18.67 -8.39 1.11
C LEU A 45 -19.09 -9.10 2.40
N LEU A 46 -19.98 -8.49 3.21
CA LEU A 46 -20.44 -9.09 4.46
C LEU A 46 -21.10 -10.45 4.24
N LEU A 47 -22.02 -10.57 3.28
CA LEU A 47 -22.79 -11.79 3.06
C LEU A 47 -21.91 -12.91 2.47
N SER A 48 -20.93 -12.59 1.63
CA SER A 48 -19.94 -13.56 1.16
C SER A 48 -19.06 -14.07 2.31
N ALA A 49 -18.54 -13.17 3.16
CA ALA A 49 -17.80 -13.57 4.36
C ALA A 49 -18.66 -14.45 5.30
N LEU A 50 -19.93 -14.12 5.51
CA LEU A 50 -20.82 -14.95 6.34
C LEU A 50 -21.15 -16.30 5.68
N SER A 51 -21.18 -16.40 4.35
CA SER A 51 -21.30 -17.68 3.65
C SER A 51 -20.07 -18.56 3.89
N GLU A 52 -18.87 -17.99 3.80
CA GLU A 52 -17.58 -18.68 4.01
C GLU A 52 -17.35 -19.08 5.48
N TYR A 53 -17.90 -18.33 6.44
CA TYR A 53 -17.79 -18.60 7.87
C TYR A 53 -19.17 -18.90 8.50
N PRO A 54 -19.63 -20.17 8.56
CA PRO A 54 -20.96 -20.54 9.05
C PRO A 54 -21.26 -20.13 10.50
N ARG A 55 -20.22 -19.93 11.32
CA ARG A 55 -20.32 -19.53 12.73
C ARG A 55 -20.11 -18.03 12.97
N ALA A 56 -19.80 -17.27 11.94
CA ALA A 56 -19.64 -15.83 12.04
C ALA A 56 -20.99 -15.09 12.07
N SER A 57 -20.94 -13.88 12.62
CA SER A 57 -22.01 -12.87 12.56
C SER A 57 -21.43 -11.51 12.16
N GLY A 58 -22.27 -10.54 11.79
CA GLY A 58 -21.77 -9.20 11.52
C GLY A 58 -22.80 -8.09 11.40
N LEU A 59 -22.30 -6.87 11.25
CA LEU A 59 -23.08 -5.64 11.13
C LEU A 59 -22.66 -4.94 9.83
N GLY A 60 -23.62 -4.66 8.94
CA GLY A 60 -23.41 -3.76 7.82
C GLY A 60 -23.88 -2.35 8.15
N ILE A 61 -23.06 -1.34 7.86
CA ILE A 61 -23.44 0.07 7.99
C ILE A 61 -23.33 0.80 6.65
N ASP A 62 -24.28 1.71 6.41
CA ASP A 62 -24.29 2.57 5.23
C ASP A 62 -24.99 3.91 5.54
N ILE A 63 -24.60 4.97 4.85
CA ILE A 63 -25.26 6.27 4.93
C ILE A 63 -26.62 6.28 4.18
N CYS A 64 -26.77 5.42 3.17
CA CYS A 64 -27.95 5.31 2.32
C CYS A 64 -28.94 4.29 2.88
N SER A 65 -30.13 4.75 3.30
CA SER A 65 -31.18 3.83 3.79
C SER A 65 -31.65 2.84 2.71
N LYS A 66 -31.66 3.26 1.44
CA LYS A 66 -32.07 2.39 0.33
C LYS A 66 -31.05 1.30 0.02
N ALA A 67 -29.76 1.55 0.27
CA ALA A 67 -28.72 0.52 0.21
C ALA A 67 -28.93 -0.51 1.33
N ILE A 68 -29.16 -0.04 2.56
CA ILE A 68 -29.52 -0.89 3.71
C ILE A 68 -30.75 -1.78 3.44
N ASP A 69 -31.77 -1.28 2.73
CA ASP A 69 -32.94 -2.09 2.38
C ASP A 69 -32.58 -3.21 1.37
N ILE A 70 -31.71 -2.92 0.39
CA ILE A 70 -31.20 -3.94 -0.55
C ILE A 70 -30.27 -4.95 0.14
N ALA A 71 -29.42 -4.50 1.07
CA ALA A 71 -28.62 -5.38 1.92
C ALA A 71 -29.48 -6.38 2.72
N ARG A 72 -30.61 -5.91 3.28
CA ARG A 72 -31.60 -6.77 3.97
C ARG A 72 -32.29 -7.74 3.00
N GLU A 73 -32.65 -7.30 1.80
CA GLU A 73 -33.19 -8.21 0.77
C GLU A 73 -32.19 -9.31 0.39
N ASN A 74 -30.92 -8.97 0.19
CA ASN A 74 -29.87 -9.93 -0.11
C ASN A 74 -29.60 -10.88 1.06
N ALA A 75 -29.58 -10.38 2.30
CA ALA A 75 -29.47 -11.22 3.49
C ALA A 75 -30.64 -12.21 3.60
N LYS A 76 -31.86 -11.79 3.26
CA LYS A 76 -33.03 -12.67 3.19
C LYS A 76 -32.92 -13.69 2.06
N HIS A 77 -32.46 -13.27 0.88
CA HIS A 77 -32.29 -14.14 -0.28
C HIS A 77 -31.30 -15.29 0.01
N HIS A 78 -30.20 -15.00 0.71
CA HIS A 78 -29.18 -15.98 1.12
C HIS A 78 -29.47 -16.69 2.46
N SER A 79 -30.62 -16.46 3.09
CA SER A 79 -30.99 -17.03 4.40
C SER A 79 -30.00 -16.67 5.55
N LEU A 80 -29.41 -15.48 5.48
CA LEU A 80 -28.40 -14.97 6.42
C LEU A 80 -28.94 -13.98 7.47
N THR A 81 -30.24 -13.64 7.44
CA THR A 81 -30.87 -12.64 8.34
C THR A 81 -30.69 -12.91 9.83
N ASN A 82 -30.47 -14.16 10.24
CA ASN A 82 -30.24 -14.50 11.66
C ASN A 82 -28.77 -14.34 12.08
N ARG A 83 -27.89 -13.93 11.16
CA ARG A 83 -26.44 -13.77 11.38
C ARG A 83 -25.92 -12.37 11.05
N CYS A 84 -26.74 -11.49 10.46
CA CYS A 84 -26.38 -10.10 10.21
C CYS A 84 -27.50 -9.11 10.50
N ASP A 85 -27.10 -7.93 10.95
CA ASP A 85 -27.94 -6.74 11.08
C ASP A 85 -27.42 -5.62 10.17
N PHE A 86 -28.32 -4.66 9.87
CA PHE A 86 -28.01 -3.53 9.00
C PHE A 86 -28.54 -2.22 9.56
N VAL A 87 -27.64 -1.26 9.77
CA VAL A 87 -27.91 0.02 10.44
C VAL A 87 -27.53 1.19 9.53
N LYS A 88 -28.41 2.18 9.41
CA LYS A 88 -28.09 3.43 8.72
C LYS A 88 -27.16 4.26 9.61
N PHE A 89 -25.93 4.51 9.16
CA PHE A 89 -24.93 5.26 9.92
C PHE A 89 -23.96 6.02 8.99
N ASP A 90 -23.63 7.27 9.35
CA ASP A 90 -22.61 8.06 8.67
C ASP A 90 -21.29 7.96 9.44
N LEU A 91 -20.29 7.31 8.84
CA LEU A 91 -18.96 7.12 9.44
C LEU A 91 -18.33 8.45 9.91
N ARG A 92 -18.62 9.58 9.24
CA ARG A 92 -18.07 10.90 9.60
C ARG A 92 -18.52 11.36 11.00
N GLY A 93 -19.69 10.88 11.46
CA GLY A 93 -20.22 11.17 12.79
C GLY A 93 -19.65 10.30 13.92
N ILE A 94 -18.84 9.27 13.62
CA ILE A 94 -18.45 8.24 14.59
C ILE A 94 -17.65 8.78 15.78
N GLN A 95 -16.89 9.85 15.58
CA GLN A 95 -16.09 10.50 16.63
C GLN A 95 -16.94 11.27 17.65
N ALA A 96 -18.16 11.69 17.26
CA ALA A 96 -19.10 12.38 18.14
C ALA A 96 -19.89 11.41 19.06
N LEU A 97 -19.76 10.09 18.87
CA LEU A 97 -20.47 9.10 19.69
C LEU A 97 -19.88 9.01 21.10
N THR A 98 -20.73 9.26 22.08
CA THR A 98 -20.46 8.99 23.50
C THR A 98 -20.16 7.50 23.73
N PRO A 99 -19.57 7.10 24.87
CA PRO A 99 -19.41 5.69 25.23
C PRO A 99 -20.69 4.87 25.13
N VAL A 100 -21.82 5.45 25.55
CA VAL A 100 -23.16 4.81 25.48
C VAL A 100 -23.64 4.70 24.04
N GLY A 101 -23.66 5.81 23.29
CA GLY A 101 -24.16 5.81 21.90
C GLY A 101 -23.35 4.90 20.98
N PHE A 102 -22.03 4.76 21.21
CA PHE A 102 -21.22 3.80 20.48
C PHE A 102 -21.65 2.34 20.73
N HIS A 103 -22.00 1.97 21.97
CA HIS A 103 -22.47 0.62 22.25
C HIS A 103 -23.86 0.36 21.64
N GLU A 104 -24.73 1.38 21.62
CA GLU A 104 -26.05 1.33 21.00
C GLU A 104 -25.98 1.14 19.48
N PHE A 105 -25.10 1.88 18.78
CA PHE A 105 -24.89 1.73 17.33
C PHE A 105 -24.06 0.49 16.94
N PHE A 106 -23.16 0.02 17.81
CA PHE A 106 -22.26 -1.10 17.54
C PHE A 106 -22.38 -2.20 18.61
N PRO A 107 -23.54 -2.87 18.75
CA PRO A 107 -23.79 -3.85 19.82
C PRO A 107 -22.94 -5.12 19.70
N LEU A 108 -22.42 -5.43 18.51
CA LEU A 108 -21.50 -6.55 18.27
C LEU A 108 -20.03 -6.23 18.61
N ALA A 109 -19.69 -4.97 18.84
CA ALA A 109 -18.31 -4.55 19.09
C ALA A 109 -17.72 -5.20 20.37
N PRO A 110 -16.39 -5.43 20.43
CA PRO A 110 -15.40 -5.17 19.38
C PRO A 110 -15.51 -6.17 18.22
N PHE A 111 -15.17 -5.75 17.02
CA PHE A 111 -15.16 -6.60 15.83
C PHE A 111 -13.83 -7.32 15.68
N ASP A 112 -13.87 -8.52 15.09
CA ASP A 112 -12.69 -9.33 14.81
C ASP A 112 -12.15 -8.99 13.40
N VAL A 113 -13.04 -8.69 12.45
CA VAL A 113 -12.67 -8.22 11.10
C VAL A 113 -13.51 -6.99 10.72
N ILE A 114 -12.85 -5.95 10.21
CA ILE A 114 -13.52 -4.80 9.58
C ILE A 114 -13.26 -4.85 8.06
N LEU A 115 -14.33 -4.75 7.29
CA LEU A 115 -14.38 -4.62 5.84
C LEU A 115 -14.72 -3.16 5.51
N PHE A 116 -14.03 -2.58 4.54
CA PHE A 116 -14.22 -1.18 4.16
C PHE A 116 -13.93 -0.96 2.67
N ASN A 117 -14.97 -0.66 1.89
CA ASN A 117 -14.84 -0.26 0.49
C ASN A 117 -15.47 1.14 0.31
N PRO A 118 -14.73 2.22 0.64
CA PRO A 118 -15.25 3.59 0.53
C PRO A 118 -15.33 4.07 -0.92
N PRO A 119 -16.16 5.09 -1.23
CA PRO A 119 -16.00 5.88 -2.45
C PRO A 119 -14.60 6.50 -2.50
N TYR A 120 -13.72 5.94 -3.32
CA TYR A 120 -12.30 6.29 -3.38
C TYR A 120 -11.88 7.05 -4.65
N ILE A 121 -12.78 7.22 -5.62
CA ILE A 121 -12.48 7.85 -6.92
C ILE A 121 -12.50 9.39 -6.78
N PRO A 122 -11.40 10.11 -7.00
CA PRO A 122 -11.40 11.58 -6.99
C PRO A 122 -12.35 12.17 -8.02
N GLN A 123 -13.00 13.29 -7.71
CA GLN A 123 -13.88 13.98 -8.68
C GLN A 123 -13.09 14.51 -9.91
N SER A 124 -11.79 14.74 -9.77
CA SER A 124 -10.87 15.05 -10.86
C SER A 124 -10.66 13.87 -11.83
N GLU A 125 -10.87 12.63 -11.39
CA GLU A 125 -10.83 11.41 -12.21
C GLU A 125 -12.20 11.02 -12.78
N ARG A 126 -13.27 11.79 -12.49
CA ARG A 126 -14.65 11.52 -12.96
C ARG A 126 -14.77 11.38 -14.49
N CYS A 127 -13.94 12.08 -15.26
CA CYS A 127 -13.92 11.98 -16.72
C CYS A 127 -13.28 10.68 -17.26
N MET A 128 -12.68 9.87 -16.38
CA MET A 128 -12.09 8.57 -16.68
C MET A 128 -13.01 7.40 -16.28
N VAL A 129 -14.15 7.69 -15.64
CA VAL A 129 -15.15 6.69 -15.25
C VAL A 129 -16.11 6.45 -16.43
N ASP A 130 -16.38 5.18 -16.74
CA ASP A 130 -17.28 4.79 -17.82
C ASP A 130 -18.67 5.42 -17.70
N GLU A 131 -19.24 5.83 -18.84
CA GLU A 131 -20.52 6.54 -18.89
C GLU A 131 -21.66 5.69 -18.31
N GLU A 132 -21.65 4.37 -18.54
CA GLU A 132 -22.63 3.44 -17.96
C GLU A 132 -22.57 3.41 -16.42
N VAL A 133 -21.37 3.42 -15.83
CA VAL A 133 -21.17 3.49 -14.38
C VAL A 133 -21.69 4.82 -13.83
N LEU A 134 -21.38 5.94 -14.51
CA LEU A 134 -21.87 7.27 -14.13
C LEU A 134 -23.40 7.42 -14.25
N MET A 135 -24.05 6.67 -15.16
CA MET A 135 -25.50 6.68 -15.36
C MET A 135 -26.27 5.77 -14.40
N HIS A 136 -25.71 4.61 -14.04
CA HIS A 136 -26.44 3.55 -13.34
C HIS A 136 -26.08 3.39 -11.86
N GLU A 137 -24.88 3.80 -11.43
CA GLU A 137 -24.42 3.62 -10.05
C GLU A 137 -24.51 4.92 -9.24
N PRO A 138 -24.82 4.84 -7.92
CA PRO A 138 -25.01 6.02 -7.10
C PRO A 138 -23.68 6.76 -6.93
N HIS A 139 -23.64 8.05 -7.28
CA HIS A 139 -22.40 8.86 -7.18
C HIS A 139 -21.83 8.92 -5.75
N LEU A 140 -22.67 8.72 -4.73
CA LEU A 140 -22.28 8.62 -3.31
C LEU A 140 -21.43 7.37 -2.98
N ALA A 141 -21.48 6.32 -3.81
CA ALA A 141 -20.64 5.13 -3.68
C ALA A 141 -19.38 5.18 -4.55
N LEU A 142 -19.28 6.16 -5.46
CA LEU A 142 -18.13 6.34 -6.36
C LEU A 142 -17.20 7.46 -5.85
N PHE A 143 -17.78 8.62 -5.55
CA PHE A 143 -17.06 9.87 -5.30
C PHE A 143 -17.11 10.28 -3.81
N PRO A 144 -15.97 10.68 -3.22
CA PRO A 144 -15.93 11.37 -1.94
C PRO A 144 -16.85 12.59 -1.89
N SER A 145 -17.33 12.94 -0.70
CA SER A 145 -18.14 14.15 -0.49
C SER A 145 -17.34 15.41 -0.87
N SER A 146 -18.01 16.43 -1.42
CA SER A 146 -17.41 17.72 -1.81
C SER A 146 -16.62 18.44 -0.71
N ASP A 147 -16.92 18.10 0.55
CA ASP A 147 -16.31 18.70 1.75
C ASP A 147 -15.00 17.98 2.15
N ASP A 148 -14.52 17.03 1.33
CA ASP A 148 -13.21 16.42 1.49
C ASP A 148 -12.12 17.44 1.12
N VAL A 149 -11.38 17.91 2.13
CA VAL A 149 -10.22 18.81 1.97
C VAL A 149 -9.10 18.14 1.14
N HIS A 150 -9.12 16.81 1.04
CA HIS A 150 -8.27 15.99 0.18
C HIS A 150 -9.07 15.40 -1.00
N HIS A 151 -9.96 16.18 -1.63
CA HIS A 151 -10.82 15.72 -2.72
C HIS A 151 -10.08 15.00 -3.87
N ASP A 152 -8.85 15.42 -4.17
CA ASP A 152 -7.98 14.80 -5.19
C ASP A 152 -7.43 13.41 -4.81
N LEU A 153 -7.66 12.96 -3.57
CA LEU A 153 -7.23 11.65 -3.06
C LEU A 153 -8.33 10.92 -2.25
N GLY A 154 -9.51 11.51 -2.04
CA GLY A 154 -10.66 10.85 -1.40
C GLY A 154 -10.40 10.28 0.00
N LEU A 155 -9.62 11.00 0.82
CA LEU A 155 -9.11 10.46 2.09
C LEU A 155 -10.09 10.58 3.26
N LYS A 156 -11.19 11.35 3.15
CA LYS A 156 -11.96 11.75 4.34
C LYS A 156 -12.58 10.60 5.15
N LEU A 157 -12.97 9.51 4.50
CA LEU A 157 -13.53 8.35 5.18
C LEU A 157 -12.44 7.50 5.84
N TYR A 158 -11.23 7.45 5.26
CA TYR A 158 -10.05 6.84 5.89
C TYR A 158 -9.62 7.61 7.14
N GLU A 159 -9.64 8.96 7.09
CA GLU A 159 -9.43 9.81 8.29
C GLU A 159 -10.46 9.54 9.38
N SER A 160 -11.72 9.37 8.99
CA SER A 160 -12.81 9.09 9.94
C SER A 160 -12.61 7.72 10.61
N LEU A 161 -12.18 6.72 9.82
CA LEU A 161 -11.93 5.36 10.28
C LEU A 161 -10.70 5.24 11.19
N GLN A 162 -9.54 5.82 10.83
CA GLN A 162 -8.29 5.65 11.62
C GLN A 162 -8.47 6.06 13.09
N CYS A 163 -9.24 7.13 13.36
CA CYS A 163 -9.47 7.66 14.70
C CYS A 163 -10.27 6.71 15.60
N VAL A 164 -11.00 5.74 15.03
CA VAL A 164 -11.84 4.79 15.77
C VAL A 164 -11.52 3.32 15.48
N ALA A 165 -10.63 3.01 14.53
CA ALA A 165 -10.28 1.64 14.15
C ALA A 165 -9.84 0.80 15.36
N LEU A 166 -8.99 1.34 16.23
CA LEU A 166 -8.58 0.66 17.47
C LEU A 166 -9.76 0.39 18.41
N ARG A 167 -10.72 1.32 18.51
CA ARG A 167 -11.92 1.18 19.36
C ARG A 167 -12.89 0.14 18.80
N LEU A 168 -13.13 0.15 17.49
CA LEU A 168 -13.94 -0.84 16.78
C LEU A 168 -13.33 -2.24 16.90
N LEU A 169 -12.01 -2.37 16.81
CA LEU A 169 -11.27 -3.62 17.02
C LEU A 169 -11.01 -3.94 18.50
N GLY A 170 -11.45 -3.12 19.47
CA GLY A 170 -11.23 -3.36 20.91
C GLY A 170 -9.76 -3.46 21.33
N ILE A 171 -8.88 -2.67 20.73
CA ILE A 171 -7.43 -2.64 21.01
C ILE A 171 -7.14 -1.44 21.93
N SER A 172 -6.84 -1.73 23.20
CA SER A 172 -6.58 -0.71 24.24
C SER A 172 -5.26 0.07 24.03
N HIS A 173 -5.08 1.15 24.79
CA HIS A 173 -3.81 1.87 24.92
C HIS A 173 -2.93 1.39 26.09
N ASN A 174 -3.51 0.69 27.07
CA ASN A 174 -2.77 0.10 28.17
C ASN A 174 -3.09 -1.39 28.32
N SER A 175 -2.02 -2.16 28.53
CA SER A 175 -1.95 -3.54 29.05
C SER A 175 -2.62 -4.69 28.30
N LYS A 176 -2.02 -5.86 28.58
CA LYS A 176 -2.36 -7.22 28.17
C LYS A 176 -3.77 -7.65 28.64
N GLU A 177 -4.73 -7.72 27.72
CA GLU A 177 -5.94 -8.56 27.82
C GLU A 177 -6.20 -9.17 26.42
N THR A 178 -6.26 -10.49 26.17
CA THR A 178 -7.09 -11.60 26.70
C THR A 178 -8.60 -11.47 26.49
N THR A 179 -9.10 -11.88 25.31
CA THR A 179 -10.39 -12.61 25.19
C THR A 179 -10.68 -13.25 23.82
N THR A 180 -10.06 -12.81 22.72
CA THR A 180 -10.29 -13.42 21.38
C THR A 180 -9.11 -14.30 20.97
N SER A 181 -9.37 -15.56 20.60
CA SER A 181 -8.36 -16.51 20.13
C SER A 181 -7.85 -16.23 18.71
N TYR A 182 -8.57 -15.40 17.96
CA TYR A 182 -8.28 -15.07 16.58
C TYR A 182 -7.63 -13.68 16.49
N LYS A 183 -6.89 -13.47 15.40
CA LYS A 183 -6.29 -12.18 15.04
C LYS A 183 -7.39 -11.11 14.89
N ARG A 184 -7.00 -9.85 14.80
CA ARG A 184 -7.91 -8.76 14.44
C ARG A 184 -7.41 -8.03 13.20
N THR A 185 -8.28 -7.90 12.22
CA THR A 185 -7.94 -7.45 10.86
C THR A 185 -8.77 -6.23 10.46
N LEU A 186 -8.13 -5.31 9.74
CA LEU A 186 -8.78 -4.26 8.97
C LEU A 186 -8.42 -4.46 7.49
N CYS A 187 -9.41 -4.88 6.70
CA CYS A 187 -9.34 -5.00 5.25
C CYS A 187 -9.96 -3.75 4.63
N MET A 188 -9.24 -3.08 3.72
CA MET A 188 -9.80 -1.97 2.95
C MET A 188 -9.41 -2.02 1.48
N GLU A 189 -10.38 -1.68 0.64
CA GLU A 189 -10.13 -1.34 -0.76
C GLU A 189 -9.47 0.04 -0.82
N ILE A 190 -8.50 0.22 -1.72
CA ILE A 190 -7.92 1.53 -2.06
C ILE A 190 -7.82 1.58 -3.59
N GLY A 191 -7.91 2.77 -4.16
CA GLY A 191 -7.76 3.00 -5.59
C GLY A 191 -6.29 3.15 -6.00
N SER A 192 -5.90 4.38 -6.36
CA SER A 192 -4.62 4.65 -7.01
C SER A 192 -3.42 4.45 -6.06
N ARG A 193 -2.24 4.18 -6.64
CA ARG A 193 -0.99 4.06 -5.89
C ARG A 193 -0.70 5.27 -4.98
N LYS A 194 -1.00 6.49 -5.44
CA LYS A 194 -0.81 7.73 -4.66
C LYS A 194 -1.72 7.74 -3.43
N GLN A 195 -2.97 7.30 -3.59
CA GLN A 195 -3.91 7.15 -2.49
C GLN A 195 -3.43 6.07 -1.49
N ALA A 196 -2.90 4.94 -1.96
CA ALA A 196 -2.35 3.90 -1.09
C ALA A 196 -1.13 4.39 -0.28
N GLU A 197 -0.23 5.18 -0.88
CA GLU A 197 0.88 5.82 -0.17
C GLU A 197 0.37 6.83 0.89
N ALA A 198 -0.67 7.60 0.58
CA ALA A 198 -1.29 8.55 1.52
C ALA A 198 -2.07 7.88 2.66
N VAL A 199 -2.88 6.84 2.37
CA VAL A 199 -3.59 6.04 3.38
C VAL A 199 -2.59 5.32 4.29
N ARG A 200 -1.47 4.81 3.75
CA ARG A 200 -0.40 4.27 4.58
C ARG A 200 0.20 5.32 5.52
N ALA A 201 0.43 6.54 5.04
CA ALA A 201 0.93 7.64 5.86
C ALA A 201 -0.07 8.04 6.96
N LEU A 202 -1.37 8.06 6.67
CA LEU A 202 -2.44 8.27 7.66
C LEU A 202 -2.37 7.20 8.77
N PHE A 203 -2.42 5.93 8.40
CA PHE A 203 -2.40 4.81 9.36
C PHE A 203 -1.04 4.55 10.01
N ALA A 204 0.05 5.23 9.60
CA ALA A 204 1.40 5.01 10.12
C ALA A 204 1.52 5.16 11.65
N HIS A 205 0.78 6.10 12.25
CA HIS A 205 0.75 6.29 13.70
C HIS A 205 0.10 5.11 14.47
N LEU A 206 -0.59 4.21 13.76
CA LEU A 206 -1.17 2.97 14.27
C LEU A 206 -0.25 1.76 14.05
N GLU A 207 0.85 1.85 13.30
CA GLU A 207 1.77 0.72 13.03
C GLU A 207 2.31 0.00 14.29
N PRO A 208 2.48 0.64 15.48
CA PRO A 208 2.77 -0.06 16.73
C PRO A 208 1.67 -1.03 17.23
N LYS A 209 0.51 -1.08 16.55
CA LYS A 209 -0.67 -1.86 16.94
C LYS A 209 -1.33 -2.58 15.76
N LEU A 210 -1.45 -1.93 14.59
CA LEU A 210 -1.89 -2.49 13.31
C LEU A 210 -0.80 -2.28 12.26
N GLN A 211 -0.08 -3.33 11.89
CA GLN A 211 0.88 -3.30 10.80
C GLN A 211 0.22 -3.61 9.45
N PHE A 212 0.67 -2.89 8.43
CA PHE A 212 0.31 -3.12 7.04
C PHE A 212 1.03 -4.39 6.53
N LYS A 213 0.29 -5.50 6.37
CA LYS A 213 0.88 -6.83 6.09
C LYS A 213 1.01 -7.15 4.60
N LYS A 214 0.06 -6.72 3.76
CA LYS A 214 0.09 -7.01 2.32
C LYS A 214 -0.59 -5.87 1.56
N THR A 215 0.08 -5.38 0.52
CA THR A 215 -0.63 -4.73 -0.60
C THR A 215 -1.05 -5.86 -1.52
N LEU A 216 -2.36 -6.09 -1.62
CA LEU A 216 -2.91 -6.97 -2.63
C LEU A 216 -3.09 -6.17 -3.93
N PHE A 217 -2.94 -6.83 -5.07
CA PHE A 217 -3.18 -6.23 -6.37
C PHE A 217 -4.36 -6.97 -7.00
N ASP A 218 -5.32 -6.23 -7.57
CA ASP A 218 -6.37 -6.84 -8.39
C ASP A 218 -5.89 -7.08 -9.83
N ILE A 219 -6.80 -7.59 -10.67
CA ILE A 219 -6.53 -7.94 -12.07
C ILE A 219 -6.09 -6.70 -12.87
N GLU A 220 -6.46 -5.49 -12.40
CA GLU A 220 -6.11 -4.19 -12.97
C GLU A 220 -4.90 -3.52 -12.28
N ASN A 221 -4.17 -4.23 -11.40
CA ASN A 221 -3.04 -3.74 -10.59
C ASN A 221 -3.36 -2.59 -9.61
N ARG A 222 -4.61 -2.42 -9.18
CA ARG A 222 -4.96 -1.43 -8.14
C ARG A 222 -4.55 -1.90 -6.74
N HIS A 223 -4.33 -0.95 -5.84
CA HIS A 223 -3.75 -1.22 -4.52
C HIS A 223 -4.83 -1.57 -3.48
N ARG A 224 -4.90 -2.82 -3.02
CA ARG A 224 -5.77 -3.23 -1.90
C ARG A 224 -4.96 -3.34 -0.61
N ALA A 225 -5.47 -2.85 0.52
CA ALA A 225 -4.72 -2.76 1.77
C ALA A 225 -5.24 -3.75 2.83
N TYR A 226 -4.31 -4.54 3.35
CA TYR A 226 -4.56 -5.50 4.43
C TYR A 226 -3.73 -5.14 5.67
N LEU A 227 -4.40 -4.71 6.76
CA LEU A 227 -3.76 -4.37 8.03
C LEU A 227 -4.14 -5.39 9.13
N THR A 228 -3.15 -5.82 9.92
CA THR A 228 -3.29 -6.82 11.00
C THR A 228 -2.45 -6.45 12.22
N ARG A 229 -2.75 -7.02 13.40
CA ARG A 229 -2.02 -6.74 14.64
C ARG A 229 -0.54 -7.14 14.63
N GLN A 230 0.33 -6.31 15.23
CA GLN A 230 1.80 -6.51 15.28
C GLN A 230 2.26 -7.73 16.09
N GLU A 231 1.68 -7.97 17.28
CA GLU A 231 2.12 -9.05 18.19
C GLU A 231 1.97 -10.47 17.59
N ASP A 232 1.14 -10.60 16.55
CA ASP A 232 0.87 -11.88 15.89
C ASP A 232 1.79 -12.16 14.70
N LEU A 233 2.53 -11.16 14.18
CA LEU A 233 3.59 -11.37 13.17
C LEU A 233 4.80 -12.10 13.76
N LEU A 234 5.17 -11.78 15.01
CA LEU A 234 6.21 -12.48 15.75
C LEU A 234 5.85 -13.96 15.95
N ARG A 235 4.60 -14.25 16.33
CA ARG A 235 4.10 -15.63 16.45
C ARG A 235 4.03 -16.36 15.12
N GLN A 236 3.73 -15.65 14.02
CA GLN A 236 3.67 -16.26 12.69
C GLN A 236 5.09 -16.62 12.20
N ASN A 237 6.09 -15.77 12.46
CA ASN A 237 7.50 -16.09 12.22
C ASN A 237 7.96 -17.25 13.11
N GLU A 238 7.73 -17.20 14.43
CA GLU A 238 8.08 -18.31 15.35
C GLU A 238 7.42 -19.65 14.96
N ALA A 239 6.21 -19.63 14.39
CA ALA A 239 5.51 -20.83 13.93
C ALA A 239 6.02 -21.34 12.56
N VAL A 240 6.46 -20.42 11.68
CA VAL A 240 7.15 -20.76 10.42
C VAL A 240 8.54 -21.31 10.72
N ASP A 241 9.32 -20.65 11.57
CA ASP A 241 10.64 -21.09 12.03
C ASP A 241 10.55 -22.48 12.67
N LYS A 242 9.59 -22.72 13.57
CA LYS A 242 9.35 -24.06 14.13
C LYS A 242 9.02 -25.11 13.06
N LYS A 243 8.21 -24.77 12.05
CA LYS A 243 7.93 -25.69 10.93
C LYS A 243 9.14 -25.94 10.04
N VAL A 244 9.97 -24.91 9.81
CA VAL A 244 11.24 -25.05 9.07
C VAL A 244 12.18 -25.96 9.85
N THR A 245 12.38 -25.72 11.14
CA THR A 245 13.19 -26.57 12.02
C THR A 245 12.62 -28.00 12.16
N GLU A 246 11.30 -28.20 12.16
CA GLU A 246 10.69 -29.55 12.11
C GLU A 246 10.93 -30.25 10.77
N LEU A 247 10.90 -29.52 9.65
CA LEU A 247 11.18 -30.06 8.31
C LEU A 247 12.67 -30.38 8.12
N GLU A 248 13.56 -29.52 8.59
CA GLU A 248 15.02 -29.73 8.61
C GLU A 248 15.40 -30.93 9.50
N ASN A 249 14.76 -31.06 10.67
CA ASN A 249 14.94 -32.23 11.54
C ASN A 249 14.38 -33.51 10.89
N ARG A 250 13.25 -33.44 10.18
CA ARG A 250 12.71 -34.60 9.43
C ARG A 250 13.60 -35.00 8.25
N GLN A 251 14.17 -34.05 7.53
CA GLN A 251 15.15 -34.33 6.48
C GLN A 251 16.43 -34.96 7.07
N SER A 252 16.91 -34.44 8.20
CA SER A 252 18.09 -34.94 8.91
C SER A 252 17.87 -36.33 9.54
N GLN A 253 16.65 -36.65 9.96
CA GLN A 253 16.28 -37.99 10.42
C GLN A 253 16.10 -38.97 9.25
N HIS A 254 15.57 -38.55 8.10
CA HIS A 254 15.47 -39.40 6.91
C HIS A 254 16.81 -39.62 6.19
N SER A 255 17.81 -38.73 6.33
CA SER A 255 19.17 -39.01 5.83
C SER A 255 19.96 -39.99 6.70
N ALA A 256 19.48 -40.33 7.90
CA ALA A 256 20.18 -41.17 8.87
C ALA A 256 19.78 -42.66 8.84
N THR A 257 18.83 -43.07 7.99
CA THR A 257 18.35 -44.46 7.90
C THR A 257 18.07 -44.91 6.46
N PHE A 258 19.12 -45.02 5.65
CA PHE A 258 19.13 -45.87 4.46
C PHE A 258 20.38 -46.77 4.46
N PRO A 259 20.24 -48.12 4.44
CA PRO A 259 21.38 -49.02 4.31
C PRO A 259 21.97 -48.92 2.89
N THR A 260 23.26 -48.62 2.79
CA THR A 260 24.01 -48.48 1.53
C THR A 260 24.38 -49.83 0.90
N GLU A 261 23.42 -50.76 0.76
CA GLU A 261 23.65 -52.10 0.17
C GLU A 261 22.47 -52.56 -0.73
N THR A 262 21.90 -51.70 -1.59
CA THR A 262 20.97 -52.16 -2.66
C THR A 262 20.90 -51.27 -3.91
N LEU A 263 21.96 -50.53 -4.24
CA LEU A 263 21.99 -49.65 -5.44
C LEU A 263 23.10 -49.99 -6.46
N SER A 264 24.02 -50.91 -6.15
CA SER A 264 25.04 -51.34 -7.14
C SER A 264 24.54 -52.43 -8.10
N THR A 265 23.43 -53.11 -7.79
CA THR A 265 22.85 -54.19 -8.61
C THR A 265 21.67 -53.75 -9.47
N PHE A 266 21.32 -52.45 -9.47
CA PHE A 266 20.21 -51.89 -10.27
C PHE A 266 20.69 -50.98 -11.42
N PHE A 267 22.01 -50.82 -11.59
CA PHE A 267 22.63 -49.99 -12.63
C PHE A 267 23.42 -50.80 -13.68
N GLU A 268 23.46 -52.13 -13.58
CA GLU A 268 24.16 -53.02 -14.55
C GLU A 268 23.20 -53.72 -15.54
N GLU A 269 21.89 -53.45 -15.52
CA GLU A 269 20.89 -54.04 -16.45
C GLU A 269 20.26 -53.03 -17.44
N CYS A 270 20.84 -51.84 -17.64
CA CYS A 270 20.26 -50.78 -18.50
C CYS A 270 21.22 -50.15 -19.54
N GLU A 271 22.41 -50.72 -19.81
CA GLU A 271 23.33 -50.24 -20.86
C GLU A 271 23.65 -51.30 -21.95
N GLU A 272 22.74 -52.23 -22.23
CA GLU A 272 22.81 -53.13 -23.41
C GLU A 272 21.51 -53.14 -24.24
N GLU A 273 20.94 -51.97 -24.59
CA GLU A 273 19.92 -51.91 -25.67
C GLU A 273 19.73 -50.51 -26.29
N ASP A 274 20.79 -49.89 -26.82
CA ASP A 274 20.67 -48.83 -27.85
C ASP A 274 22.00 -48.55 -28.59
N SER A 275 22.43 -49.50 -29.41
CA SER A 275 23.61 -49.34 -30.29
C SER A 275 23.55 -50.24 -31.53
N ASN A 276 22.53 -50.07 -32.37
CA ASN A 276 22.55 -50.52 -33.78
C ASN A 276 21.35 -49.99 -34.61
N GLN A 277 21.43 -48.76 -35.12
CA GLN A 277 21.15 -48.42 -36.54
C GLN A 277 21.31 -46.91 -36.80
N TYR A 278 21.50 -46.55 -38.07
CA TYR A 278 21.71 -45.19 -38.61
C TYR A 278 23.12 -44.57 -38.48
N GLN A 279 24.12 -45.29 -39.01
CA GLN A 279 25.11 -44.65 -39.89
C GLN A 279 24.70 -44.83 -41.35
N SER A 280 24.45 -43.74 -42.08
CA SER A 280 24.90 -43.57 -43.47
C SER A 280 24.58 -42.15 -43.99
N GLN A 281 25.53 -41.59 -44.75
CA GLN A 281 25.43 -40.34 -45.54
C GLN A 281 25.63 -39.00 -44.80
N GLU A 282 26.82 -38.82 -44.24
CA GLU A 282 27.59 -37.60 -44.56
C GLU A 282 28.53 -37.92 -45.73
N GLU A 283 28.58 -37.06 -46.75
CA GLU A 283 29.80 -36.83 -47.54
C GLU A 283 29.61 -35.59 -48.44
N THR A 284 30.13 -34.43 -48.01
CA THR A 284 31.12 -33.61 -48.75
C THR A 284 31.35 -32.26 -48.05
N ALA A 285 32.46 -32.20 -47.31
CA ALA A 285 33.22 -30.95 -47.17
C ALA A 285 33.91 -30.64 -48.54
N GLU A 286 34.59 -29.52 -48.82
CA GLU A 286 35.55 -28.81 -47.97
C GLU A 286 36.05 -27.51 -48.65
N SER A 287 36.67 -26.59 -47.88
CA SER A 287 37.48 -25.42 -48.34
C SER A 287 36.69 -24.29 -49.04
N SER A 288 37.09 -23.00 -49.08
CA SER A 288 38.31 -22.24 -48.69
C SER A 288 37.91 -20.74 -48.63
N ASP A 289 38.65 -19.73 -48.14
CA ASP A 289 39.77 -19.54 -47.21
C ASP A 289 40.04 -18.00 -47.13
N MET A 290 40.52 -17.52 -45.99
CA MET A 290 41.20 -16.25 -45.64
C MET A 290 41.14 -14.93 -46.49
N SER A 291 40.59 -13.88 -45.84
CA SER A 291 41.19 -12.52 -45.64
C SER A 291 41.41 -11.51 -46.81
N ARG A 292 41.03 -10.22 -46.60
CA ARG A 292 41.92 -9.01 -46.69
C ARG A 292 41.21 -7.65 -46.49
N LEU A 293 42.02 -6.60 -46.25
CA LEU A 293 41.62 -5.22 -45.95
C LEU A 293 41.51 -4.30 -47.19
N SER A 294 40.85 -3.15 -46.96
CA SER A 294 41.17 -1.78 -47.42
C SER A 294 40.31 -1.08 -48.51
N VAL A 295 39.60 -0.04 -48.04
CA VAL A 295 39.52 1.35 -48.53
C VAL A 295 39.83 1.62 -50.03
N LYS A 296 38.81 2.10 -50.78
CA LYS A 296 38.84 3.45 -51.40
C LYS A 296 37.48 3.90 -51.97
N ASP A 297 37.32 5.22 -52.03
CA ASP A 297 36.14 5.96 -52.48
C ASP A 297 35.82 5.81 -53.98
N GLN A 298 34.59 6.13 -54.39
CA GLN A 298 34.31 7.37 -55.16
C GLN A 298 32.81 7.60 -55.49
N TYR A 299 32.49 8.87 -55.78
CA TYR A 299 31.25 9.42 -56.36
C TYR A 299 29.92 9.44 -55.56
N LYS A 300 29.76 10.58 -54.88
CA LYS A 300 28.51 11.37 -54.67
C LYS A 300 28.47 12.48 -55.78
N PRO A 301 27.48 13.42 -55.88
CA PRO A 301 26.19 13.57 -55.17
C PRO A 301 25.01 14.15 -56.02
N ASN A 302 23.93 14.60 -55.33
CA ASN A 302 22.93 15.63 -55.70
C ASN A 302 21.77 15.21 -56.64
N LEU A 303 20.50 15.54 -56.37
CA LEU A 303 20.00 16.90 -56.06
C LEU A 303 18.88 16.95 -55.00
N GLU A 304 18.79 18.09 -54.30
CA GLU A 304 17.69 18.47 -53.39
C GLU A 304 16.54 19.20 -54.11
N ARG A 305 15.32 19.15 -53.55
CA ARG A 305 14.42 20.29 -53.17
C ARG A 305 12.97 19.78 -53.00
N LYS A 306 12.41 19.80 -51.78
CA LYS A 306 11.75 20.92 -51.05
C LYS A 306 10.32 21.26 -51.52
N VAL A 307 9.36 20.92 -50.67
CA VAL A 307 8.29 21.81 -50.12
C VAL A 307 7.43 22.61 -51.12
N ASN A 308 6.10 22.36 -51.18
CA ASN A 308 5.14 23.15 -50.37
C ASN A 308 3.68 22.62 -50.39
N THR A 309 2.91 23.13 -49.43
CA THR A 309 1.47 22.96 -49.13
C THR A 309 0.50 23.60 -50.15
N LYS A 310 -0.77 23.15 -50.14
CA LYS A 310 -1.97 24.03 -49.98
C LYS A 310 -3.31 23.27 -49.86
N HIS A 311 -4.23 23.88 -49.09
CA HIS A 311 -5.66 23.53 -48.96
C HIS A 311 -6.46 23.70 -50.27
N ILE A 312 -7.66 23.08 -50.33
CA ILE A 312 -8.96 23.77 -50.58
C ILE A 312 -10.15 22.85 -50.18
N ASP A 313 -11.20 23.45 -49.59
CA ASP A 313 -12.47 22.82 -49.23
C ASP A 313 -13.39 22.51 -50.44
N ARG A 314 -14.30 21.52 -50.30
CA ARG A 314 -15.77 21.73 -50.15
C ARG A 314 -16.59 20.43 -50.26
N ARG A 315 -17.67 20.37 -49.45
CA ARG A 315 -19.04 19.83 -49.68
C ARG A 315 -19.25 18.87 -50.88
N SER A 316 -20.00 17.77 -50.83
CA SER A 316 -20.84 17.10 -49.82
C SER A 316 -21.23 15.70 -50.40
N GLU A 317 -22.16 14.85 -49.93
CA GLU A 317 -23.28 14.97 -48.99
C GLU A 317 -23.71 13.60 -48.38
N SER A 318 -24.86 13.57 -47.70
CA SER A 318 -25.48 12.45 -46.98
C SER A 318 -25.88 11.19 -47.78
N ARG A 319 -25.82 10.01 -47.15
CA ARG A 319 -26.98 9.09 -47.03
C ARG A 319 -26.83 8.06 -45.90
N SER A 320 -27.93 7.79 -45.20
CA SER A 320 -27.99 7.00 -43.97
C SER A 320 -28.27 5.51 -44.21
N ALA A 321 -27.68 4.63 -43.41
CA ALA A 321 -28.23 3.30 -43.13
C ALA A 321 -27.84 2.84 -41.72
N LYS A 322 -28.83 2.40 -40.93
CA LYS A 322 -28.64 1.87 -39.58
C LYS A 322 -28.01 0.48 -39.66
N VAL A 323 -26.91 0.24 -38.95
CA VAL A 323 -26.47 -1.13 -38.58
C VAL A 323 -26.77 -1.34 -37.10
N ARG A 324 -27.62 -2.33 -36.82
CA ARG A 324 -28.04 -2.73 -35.48
C ARG A 324 -27.07 -3.78 -34.97
N VAL A 325 -26.06 -3.37 -34.23
CA VAL A 325 -25.15 -4.30 -33.54
C VAL A 325 -25.91 -4.92 -32.38
N LYS A 326 -26.21 -6.22 -32.46
CA LYS A 326 -26.47 -7.05 -31.29
C LYS A 326 -25.13 -7.61 -30.85
N ALA A 327 -24.73 -7.33 -29.62
CA ALA A 327 -23.68 -8.07 -28.94
C ALA A 327 -24.30 -9.34 -28.34
N GLU A 328 -23.64 -10.48 -28.52
CA GLU A 328 -23.83 -11.68 -27.70
C GLU A 328 -22.44 -12.08 -27.17
N GLN A 329 -22.39 -12.45 -25.89
CA GLN A 329 -21.13 -12.67 -25.14
C GLN A 329 -20.53 -14.06 -25.41
N PRO A 330 -19.22 -14.25 -25.15
CA PRO A 330 -18.55 -15.54 -25.36
C PRO A 330 -19.00 -16.57 -24.33
N GLY A 331 -19.57 -17.68 -24.79
CA GLY A 331 -20.08 -18.76 -23.94
C GLY A 331 -19.53 -20.13 -24.34
N SER A 332 -18.98 -20.83 -23.34
CA SER A 332 -18.67 -22.27 -23.29
C SER A 332 -17.79 -22.89 -24.39
N ILE A 333 -16.62 -23.37 -23.97
CA ILE A 333 -16.00 -24.56 -24.54
C ILE A 333 -16.95 -25.74 -24.27
N GLY A 334 -17.80 -26.06 -25.25
CA GLY A 334 -18.68 -27.22 -25.23
C GLY A 334 -18.20 -28.25 -26.24
N ASN A 335 -18.07 -29.50 -25.82
CA ASN A 335 -17.68 -30.61 -26.69
C ASN A 335 -18.73 -30.82 -27.79
N ASN A 336 -18.40 -30.46 -29.04
CA ASN A 336 -19.20 -30.84 -30.20
C ASN A 336 -18.62 -32.11 -30.83
N SER A 337 -19.17 -33.25 -30.40
CA SER A 337 -19.09 -34.53 -31.13
C SER A 337 -20.00 -34.58 -32.37
N ASP A 338 -20.67 -33.47 -32.72
CA ASP A 338 -21.70 -33.39 -33.75
C ASP A 338 -21.35 -32.36 -34.85
N ILE A 339 -20.23 -32.58 -35.56
CA ILE A 339 -19.95 -31.95 -36.86
C ILE A 339 -19.64 -33.02 -37.91
N GLU A 340 -20.53 -34.02 -38.01
CA GLU A 340 -20.51 -35.04 -39.07
C GLU A 340 -21.90 -35.16 -39.70
N SER A 341 -22.50 -34.03 -40.12
CA SER A 341 -23.87 -34.00 -40.66
C SER A 341 -24.12 -33.06 -41.84
N THR A 342 -23.09 -32.39 -42.38
CA THR A 342 -23.28 -31.45 -43.51
C THR A 342 -22.13 -31.51 -44.53
N LEU A 343 -22.03 -32.58 -45.34
CA LEU A 343 -21.54 -32.55 -46.74
C LEU A 343 -21.55 -33.91 -47.50
N GLU A 344 -22.39 -34.89 -47.13
CA GLU A 344 -22.67 -36.06 -47.99
C GLU A 344 -23.59 -35.69 -49.17
N LEU A 345 -23.09 -34.89 -50.11
CA LEU A 345 -23.71 -34.75 -51.43
C LEU A 345 -23.38 -35.98 -52.28
N ALA A 346 -24.43 -36.73 -52.61
CA ALA A 346 -24.42 -38.08 -53.18
C ALA A 346 -23.35 -38.36 -54.26
N SER A 347 -22.82 -39.59 -54.21
CA SER A 347 -21.98 -40.17 -55.28
C SER A 347 -22.72 -40.12 -56.63
N PRO A 348 -22.05 -39.75 -57.75
CA PRO A 348 -22.70 -39.54 -59.05
C PRO A 348 -23.02 -40.86 -59.79
N LYS A 349 -23.47 -41.89 -59.07
CA LYS A 349 -23.91 -43.17 -59.62
C LYS A 349 -25.31 -43.02 -60.23
N GLY A 350 -25.37 -42.81 -61.55
CA GLY A 350 -26.62 -42.79 -62.32
C GLY A 350 -26.84 -41.52 -63.16
N LEU A 351 -25.99 -40.49 -63.03
CA LEU A 351 -26.06 -39.32 -63.92
C LEU A 351 -25.32 -39.57 -65.23
N GLY A 352 -25.96 -39.25 -66.35
CA GLY A 352 -25.33 -39.29 -67.68
C GLY A 352 -24.07 -38.41 -67.75
N PHE A 353 -23.13 -38.79 -68.62
CA PHE A 353 -21.76 -38.25 -68.67
C PHE A 353 -21.70 -36.72 -68.53
N GLU A 354 -22.49 -35.98 -69.30
CA GLU A 354 -22.47 -34.51 -69.28
C GLU A 354 -22.99 -33.91 -67.96
N ALA A 355 -23.97 -34.53 -67.32
CA ALA A 355 -24.49 -34.06 -66.02
C ALA A 355 -23.47 -34.29 -64.89
N THR A 356 -22.74 -35.41 -64.93
CA THR A 356 -21.62 -35.68 -64.01
C THR A 356 -20.48 -34.68 -64.18
N VAL A 357 -20.12 -34.32 -65.42
CA VAL A 357 -19.12 -33.27 -65.71
C VAL A 357 -19.59 -31.90 -65.21
N ARG A 358 -20.86 -31.54 -65.42
CA ARG A 358 -21.43 -30.28 -64.90
C ARG A 358 -21.41 -30.23 -63.37
N TYR A 359 -21.76 -31.33 -62.68
CA TYR A 359 -21.70 -31.46 -61.22
C TYR A 359 -20.27 -31.30 -60.68
N GLN A 360 -19.30 -32.01 -61.24
CA GLN A 360 -17.89 -31.88 -60.86
C GLN A 360 -17.35 -30.45 -61.10
N LYS A 361 -17.73 -29.80 -62.22
CA LYS A 361 -17.36 -28.40 -62.52
C LYS A 361 -18.09 -27.36 -61.65
N ALA A 362 -19.18 -27.72 -60.99
CA ALA A 362 -19.81 -26.90 -59.95
C ALA A 362 -19.06 -27.06 -58.62
N ARG A 363 -18.81 -28.30 -58.19
CA ARG A 363 -18.02 -28.60 -56.98
C ARG A 363 -16.62 -28.00 -57.01
N LEU A 364 -15.92 -28.05 -58.16
CA LEU A 364 -14.61 -27.41 -58.32
C LEU A 364 -14.64 -25.88 -58.28
N ARG A 365 -15.80 -25.25 -58.49
CA ARG A 365 -15.96 -23.80 -58.29
C ARG A 365 -16.17 -23.49 -56.82
N VAL A 366 -17.08 -24.19 -56.14
CA VAL A 366 -17.29 -24.03 -54.69
C VAL A 366 -15.97 -24.22 -53.92
N LEU A 367 -15.23 -25.31 -54.17
CA LEU A 367 -13.93 -25.55 -53.55
C LEU A 367 -12.87 -24.50 -53.88
N LYS A 368 -13.00 -23.79 -55.02
CA LYS A 368 -12.12 -22.68 -55.36
C LYS A 368 -12.53 -21.40 -54.63
N ASP A 369 -13.82 -21.10 -54.56
CA ASP A 369 -14.36 -19.95 -53.84
C ASP A 369 -14.04 -20.08 -52.33
N ASP A 370 -14.12 -21.29 -51.76
CA ASP A 370 -13.70 -21.61 -50.40
C ASP A 370 -12.17 -21.42 -50.20
N LEU A 371 -11.35 -21.87 -51.16
CA LEU A 371 -9.89 -21.68 -51.13
C LEU A 371 -9.51 -20.20 -51.21
N ASP A 372 -10.16 -19.43 -52.10
CA ASP A 372 -9.92 -17.99 -52.24
C ASP A 372 -10.38 -17.23 -50.98
N ALA A 373 -11.47 -17.65 -50.32
CA ALA A 373 -11.93 -17.11 -49.04
C ALA A 373 -10.98 -17.41 -47.86
N THR A 374 -10.48 -18.65 -47.75
CA THR A 374 -9.48 -19.00 -46.72
C THR A 374 -8.15 -18.28 -46.92
N ASN A 375 -7.70 -18.11 -48.17
CA ASN A 375 -6.51 -17.31 -48.47
C ASN A 375 -6.68 -15.84 -48.05
N ALA A 376 -7.87 -15.24 -48.27
CA ALA A 376 -8.16 -13.88 -47.80
C ALA A 376 -8.07 -13.76 -46.27
N GLN A 377 -8.60 -14.74 -45.53
CA GLN A 377 -8.49 -14.78 -44.06
C GLN A 377 -7.04 -14.93 -43.58
N VAL A 378 -6.22 -15.73 -44.28
CA VAL A 378 -4.79 -15.88 -43.95
C VAL A 378 -4.02 -14.58 -44.16
N GLU A 379 -4.31 -13.83 -45.23
CA GLU A 379 -3.70 -12.51 -45.46
C GLU A 379 -4.16 -11.46 -44.44
N GLU A 380 -5.45 -11.45 -44.08
CA GLU A 380 -5.95 -10.59 -42.99
C GLU A 380 -5.23 -10.90 -41.66
N LEU A 381 -5.14 -12.17 -41.29
CA LEU A 381 -4.42 -12.61 -40.09
C LEU A 381 -2.93 -12.24 -40.14
N ARG A 382 -2.26 -12.34 -41.31
CA ARG A 382 -0.87 -11.88 -41.48
C ARG A 382 -0.74 -10.38 -41.18
N THR A 383 -1.58 -9.54 -41.78
CA THR A 383 -1.52 -8.08 -41.53
C THR A 383 -1.81 -7.72 -40.07
N THR A 384 -2.74 -8.41 -39.40
CA THR A 384 -2.98 -8.19 -37.97
C THR A 384 -1.79 -8.61 -37.10
N ASN A 385 -1.11 -9.72 -37.43
CA ASN A 385 0.08 -10.19 -36.71
C ASN A 385 1.26 -9.23 -36.90
N ASP A 386 1.51 -8.75 -38.14
CA ASP A 386 2.56 -7.77 -38.41
C ASP A 386 2.32 -6.45 -37.64
N THR A 387 1.08 -5.94 -37.61
CA THR A 387 0.77 -4.73 -36.83
C THR A 387 0.83 -4.95 -35.31
N GLN A 388 0.51 -6.15 -34.82
CA GLN A 388 0.74 -6.50 -33.40
C GLN A 388 2.23 -6.56 -33.07
N LYS A 389 3.05 -7.13 -33.96
CA LYS A 389 4.51 -7.19 -33.79
C LYS A 389 5.14 -5.79 -33.72
N SER A 390 4.76 -4.87 -34.60
CA SER A 390 5.22 -3.47 -34.52
C SER A 390 4.84 -2.81 -33.20
N LYS A 391 3.61 -3.02 -32.71
CA LYS A 391 3.17 -2.49 -31.40
C LYS A 391 3.96 -3.10 -30.22
N MET A 392 4.32 -4.38 -30.29
CA MET A 392 5.18 -4.99 -29.27
C MET A 392 6.59 -4.41 -29.28
N GLU A 393 7.16 -4.12 -30.46
CA GLU A 393 8.46 -3.45 -30.57
C GLU A 393 8.41 -2.00 -30.03
N GLU A 394 7.33 -1.25 -30.30
CA GLU A 394 7.11 0.08 -29.71
C GLU A 394 7.02 0.02 -28.18
N LEU A 395 6.15 -0.84 -27.62
CA LEU A 395 5.98 -1.00 -26.17
C LEU A 395 7.27 -1.51 -25.47
N SER A 396 8.06 -2.35 -26.14
CA SER A 396 9.37 -2.80 -25.64
C SER A 396 10.35 -1.63 -25.52
N ASN A 397 10.39 -0.75 -26.53
CA ASN A 397 11.22 0.45 -26.52
C ASN A 397 10.78 1.46 -25.43
N GLU A 398 9.46 1.67 -25.25
CA GLU A 398 8.93 2.53 -24.18
C GLU A 398 9.25 1.99 -22.78
N ASN A 399 9.14 0.67 -22.58
CA ASN A 399 9.56 0.02 -21.34
C ASN A 399 11.06 0.16 -21.08
N ALA A 400 11.91 0.05 -22.11
CA ALA A 400 13.35 0.27 -21.97
C ALA A 400 13.70 1.72 -21.57
N VAL A 401 12.98 2.71 -22.09
CA VAL A 401 13.11 4.13 -21.68
C VAL A 401 12.62 4.33 -20.25
N THR A 402 11.50 3.71 -19.89
CA THR A 402 10.89 3.82 -18.55
C THR A 402 11.77 3.18 -17.47
N ASN A 403 12.36 2.02 -17.75
CA ASN A 403 13.33 1.38 -16.86
C ASN A 403 14.58 2.24 -16.62
N LYS A 404 15.10 2.91 -17.66
CA LYS A 404 16.23 3.87 -17.49
C LYS A 404 15.84 5.05 -16.59
N LYS A 405 14.63 5.60 -16.74
CA LYS A 405 14.11 6.65 -15.83
C LYS A 405 13.98 6.13 -14.40
N HIS A 406 13.44 4.94 -14.21
CA HIS A 406 13.27 4.32 -12.89
C HIS A 406 14.62 4.10 -12.18
N GLN A 407 15.63 3.57 -12.88
CA GLN A 407 16.99 3.43 -12.36
C GLN A 407 17.59 4.78 -11.95
N HIS A 408 17.38 5.84 -12.73
CA HIS A 408 17.83 7.19 -12.36
C HIS A 408 17.10 7.73 -11.11
N THR A 409 15.79 7.52 -11.00
CA THR A 409 15.03 7.90 -9.79
C THR A 409 15.53 7.15 -8.54
N LEU A 410 15.87 5.86 -8.65
CA LEU A 410 16.46 5.10 -7.55
C LEU A 410 17.82 5.69 -7.11
N GLN A 411 18.69 6.09 -8.06
CA GLN A 411 19.97 6.75 -7.76
C GLN A 411 19.81 8.12 -7.10
N LEU A 412 18.74 8.86 -7.42
CA LEU A 412 18.42 10.11 -6.73
C LEU A 412 17.91 9.84 -5.30
N LEU A 413 17.10 8.80 -5.12
CA LEU A 413 16.58 8.40 -3.81
C LEU A 413 17.70 7.93 -2.86
N THR A 414 18.70 7.18 -3.34
CA THR A 414 19.85 6.77 -2.51
C THR A 414 20.67 7.98 -2.08
N LYS A 415 20.98 8.90 -2.99
CA LYS A 415 21.66 10.17 -2.65
C LYS A 415 20.87 11.02 -1.66
N GLN A 416 19.54 11.04 -1.76
CA GLN A 416 18.69 11.75 -0.79
C GLN A 416 18.80 11.12 0.60
N LYS A 417 18.79 9.78 0.72
CA LYS A 417 18.97 9.07 2.00
C LYS A 417 20.35 9.28 2.61
N GLU A 418 21.41 9.32 1.79
CA GLU A 418 22.76 9.66 2.26
C GLU A 418 22.82 11.08 2.81
N LEU A 419 22.19 12.04 2.13
CA LEU A 419 22.10 13.43 2.57
C LEU A 419 21.31 13.59 3.88
N THR A 420 20.17 12.90 4.03
CA THR A 420 19.39 12.96 5.29
C THR A 420 20.17 12.35 6.45
N SER A 421 20.85 11.21 6.24
CA SER A 421 21.71 10.62 7.30
C SER A 421 22.89 11.51 7.69
N ALA A 422 23.45 12.27 6.74
CA ALA A 422 24.48 13.27 7.03
C ALA A 422 23.92 14.45 7.85
N LEU A 423 22.72 14.93 7.53
CA LEU A 423 22.04 16.00 8.27
C LEU A 423 21.66 15.57 9.70
N GLU A 424 21.13 14.35 9.88
CA GLU A 424 20.81 13.77 11.20
C GLU A 424 22.06 13.71 12.10
N LYS A 425 23.21 13.30 11.55
CA LYS A 425 24.49 13.30 12.27
C LYS A 425 24.93 14.70 12.67
N GLN A 426 24.77 15.70 11.79
CA GLN A 426 25.07 17.10 12.13
C GLN A 426 24.13 17.65 13.20
N GLN A 427 22.83 17.34 13.12
CA GLN A 427 21.86 17.73 14.13
C GLN A 427 22.20 17.14 15.51
N SER A 428 22.52 15.85 15.57
CA SER A 428 22.93 15.19 16.83
C SER A 428 24.16 15.85 17.48
N ILE A 429 25.16 16.25 16.67
CA ILE A 429 26.35 16.97 17.16
C ILE A 429 25.97 18.36 17.71
N LEU A 430 25.10 19.09 17.01
CA LEU A 430 24.63 20.42 17.43
C LEU A 430 23.79 20.34 18.72
N GLU A 431 22.92 19.35 18.85
CA GLU A 431 22.13 19.10 20.07
C GLU A 431 23.02 18.78 21.27
N ALA A 432 24.05 17.95 21.10
CA ALA A 432 25.05 17.67 22.14
C ALA A 432 25.83 18.93 22.55
N GLN A 433 26.25 19.77 21.60
CA GLN A 433 26.90 21.05 21.88
C GLN A 433 25.97 22.02 22.63
N LEU A 434 24.68 22.04 22.29
CA LEU A 434 23.68 22.89 22.93
C LEU A 434 23.37 22.41 24.35
N GLN A 435 23.30 21.11 24.61
CA GLN A 435 23.21 20.55 25.96
C GLN A 435 24.45 20.89 26.81
N ALA A 436 25.65 20.67 26.28
CA ALA A 436 26.90 21.00 26.97
C ALA A 436 27.02 22.50 27.29
N SER A 437 26.49 23.36 26.42
CA SER A 437 26.46 24.82 26.65
C SER A 437 25.44 25.21 27.72
N LYS A 438 24.26 24.57 27.76
CA LYS A 438 23.26 24.76 28.83
C LYS A 438 23.79 24.35 30.20
N ALA A 439 24.44 23.18 30.29
CA ALA A 439 25.03 22.71 31.56
C ALA A 439 26.05 23.73 32.13
N LYS A 440 26.91 24.30 31.27
CA LYS A 440 27.85 25.37 31.67
C LYS A 440 27.15 26.64 32.15
N ILE A 441 26.00 27.00 31.58
CA ILE A 441 25.22 28.16 32.03
C ILE A 441 24.65 27.89 33.44
N GLU A 442 24.12 26.69 33.70
CA GLU A 442 23.62 26.29 35.03
C GLU A 442 24.74 26.24 36.09
N GLU A 443 25.94 25.76 35.72
CA GLU A 443 27.14 25.83 36.58
C GLU A 443 27.54 27.28 36.89
N MET A 444 27.55 28.18 35.89
CA MET A 444 27.85 29.59 36.11
C MET A 444 26.78 30.28 36.98
N GLU A 445 25.49 30.01 36.75
CA GLU A 445 24.41 30.57 37.56
C GLU A 445 24.48 30.11 39.03
N THR A 446 24.79 28.84 39.27
CA THR A 446 24.91 28.29 40.63
C THR A 446 26.13 28.88 41.34
N ALA A 447 27.28 28.99 40.65
CA ALA A 447 28.46 29.69 41.17
C ALA A 447 28.18 31.17 41.46
N GLN A 448 27.44 31.87 40.59
CA GLN A 448 27.05 33.27 40.79
C GLN A 448 26.11 33.43 41.99
N LYS A 449 25.13 32.54 42.16
CA LYS A 449 24.22 32.52 43.33
C LYS A 449 25.00 32.29 44.64
N GLN A 450 25.97 31.37 44.65
CA GLN A 450 26.84 31.13 45.81
C GLN A 450 27.74 32.33 46.13
N SER A 451 28.36 32.95 45.11
CA SER A 451 29.18 34.15 45.27
C SER A 451 28.36 35.33 45.83
N ALA A 452 27.16 35.57 45.29
CA ALA A 452 26.25 36.59 45.80
C ALA A 452 25.82 36.33 47.25
N ALA A 453 25.57 35.07 47.64
CA ALA A 453 25.26 34.70 49.01
C ALA A 453 26.45 34.92 49.95
N GLN A 454 27.68 34.62 49.52
CA GLN A 454 28.89 34.92 50.29
C GLN A 454 29.11 36.43 50.47
N SER A 455 28.93 37.24 49.42
CA SER A 455 29.03 38.70 49.54
C SER A 455 28.00 39.26 50.51
N ARG A 456 26.73 38.85 50.42
CA ARG A 456 25.69 39.24 51.40
C ARG A 456 26.06 38.83 52.83
N SER A 457 26.63 37.64 53.04
CA SER A 457 27.08 37.22 54.38
C SER A 457 28.25 38.05 54.91
N LYS A 458 29.19 38.45 54.04
CA LYS A 458 30.29 39.36 54.40
C LYS A 458 29.76 40.75 54.76
N GLU A 459 28.84 41.28 53.96
CA GLU A 459 28.18 42.58 54.16
C GLU A 459 27.42 42.65 55.50
N VAL A 460 26.63 41.61 55.83
CA VAL A 460 25.94 41.52 57.12
C VAL A 460 26.92 41.48 58.30
N ARG A 461 28.05 40.76 58.18
CA ARG A 461 29.09 40.72 59.22
C ARG A 461 29.78 42.08 59.38
N LEU A 462 30.08 42.76 58.27
CA LEU A 462 30.69 44.09 58.26
C LEU A 462 29.77 45.12 58.95
N ASN A 463 28.49 45.14 58.60
CA ASN A 463 27.50 46.04 59.19
C ASN A 463 27.34 45.81 60.71
N ARG A 464 27.33 44.55 61.17
CA ARG A 464 27.30 44.23 62.60
C ARG A 464 28.56 44.69 63.34
N ALA A 465 29.74 44.50 62.74
CA ALA A 465 30.99 44.97 63.34
C ALA A 465 31.04 46.51 63.45
N LEU A 466 30.43 47.23 62.48
CA LEU A 466 30.27 48.68 62.55
C LEU A 466 29.31 49.11 63.68
N GLU A 467 28.17 48.44 63.87
CA GLU A 467 27.27 48.72 65.01
C GLU A 467 27.94 48.48 66.37
N GLU A 468 28.74 47.42 66.51
CA GLU A 468 29.50 47.13 67.73
C GLU A 468 30.59 48.20 67.97
N LEU A 469 31.27 48.67 66.93
CA LEU A 469 32.21 49.80 67.00
C LEU A 469 31.52 51.13 67.36
N GLU A 470 30.33 51.43 66.82
CA GLU A 470 29.58 52.62 67.20
C GLU A 470 29.15 52.58 68.67
N LYS A 471 28.71 51.43 69.18
CA LYS A 471 28.41 51.25 70.62
C LYS A 471 29.63 51.51 71.50
N VAL A 472 30.78 50.93 71.18
CA VAL A 472 32.04 51.16 71.92
C VAL A 472 32.47 52.63 71.86
N LYS A 473 32.31 53.28 70.70
CA LYS A 473 32.59 54.71 70.53
C LYS A 473 31.65 55.59 71.36
N SER A 474 30.36 55.25 71.46
CA SER A 474 29.41 55.93 72.34
C SER A 474 29.71 55.70 73.82
N GLN A 475 30.11 54.50 74.21
CA GLN A 475 30.54 54.19 75.58
C GLN A 475 31.77 55.00 75.98
N LEU A 476 32.82 55.04 75.15
CA LEU A 476 34.00 55.90 75.37
C LEU A 476 33.66 57.39 75.43
N GLN A 477 32.63 57.85 74.71
CA GLN A 477 32.14 59.24 74.83
C GLN A 477 31.38 59.49 76.13
N GLN A 478 30.67 58.50 76.68
CA GLN A 478 29.99 58.59 77.98
C GLN A 478 30.97 58.50 79.15
N GLU A 479 31.93 57.57 79.13
CA GLU A 479 33.01 57.48 80.13
C GLU A 479 33.80 58.77 80.20
N ARG A 480 34.06 59.42 79.07
CA ARG A 480 34.72 60.74 79.01
C ARG A 480 33.90 61.89 79.62
N GLN A 481 32.60 61.70 79.88
CA GLN A 481 31.76 62.66 80.63
C GLN A 481 31.69 62.34 82.13
N VAL A 482 32.22 61.21 82.59
CA VAL A 482 32.27 60.80 84.00
C VAL A 482 33.70 60.95 84.53
N PRO A 483 33.97 61.84 85.50
CA PRO A 483 35.32 62.00 86.04
C PRO A 483 35.65 60.86 87.02
N SER A 484 36.43 59.87 86.56
CA SER A 484 37.03 58.83 87.42
C SER A 484 38.41 58.41 86.89
N GLU A 485 39.30 58.03 87.81
CA GLU A 485 40.75 57.90 87.58
C GLU A 485 41.16 56.61 86.86
N ALA A 486 40.86 56.50 85.56
CA ALA A 486 41.42 55.45 84.69
C ALA A 486 41.55 55.94 83.24
N THR A 487 42.52 56.81 82.94
CA THR A 487 42.75 57.30 81.58
C THR A 487 43.28 56.19 80.66
N VAL A 488 42.43 55.68 79.76
CA VAL A 488 42.85 54.86 78.61
C VAL A 488 43.92 55.62 77.79
N PRO A 489 45.08 55.02 77.50
CA PRO A 489 46.17 55.74 76.84
C PRO A 489 45.78 56.17 75.42
N LYS A 490 46.01 57.45 75.10
CA LYS A 490 45.67 58.11 73.83
C LYS A 490 46.11 57.35 72.57
N SER A 491 47.19 56.57 72.68
CA SER A 491 47.72 55.65 71.68
C SER A 491 46.72 54.59 71.19
N GLU A 492 45.89 54.02 72.08
CA GLU A 492 44.92 52.97 71.73
C GLU A 492 43.69 53.55 71.04
N TYR A 493 43.25 54.73 71.47
CA TYR A 493 42.16 55.47 70.82
C TYR A 493 42.52 55.86 69.37
N ASP A 494 43.74 56.34 69.13
CA ASP A 494 44.22 56.68 67.78
C ASP A 494 44.43 55.43 66.89
N LYS A 495 44.66 54.25 67.48
CA LYS A 495 44.63 52.96 66.76
C LYS A 495 43.20 52.59 66.34
N LEU A 496 42.23 52.63 67.25
CA LEU A 496 40.82 52.35 66.93
C LEU A 496 40.30 53.27 65.81
N ILE A 497 40.61 54.57 65.85
CA ILE A 497 40.21 55.51 64.79
C ILE A 497 40.86 55.16 63.44
N LYS A 498 42.10 54.67 63.43
CA LYS A 498 42.75 54.18 62.21
C LYS A 498 42.08 52.91 61.68
N GLU A 499 41.75 51.96 62.54
CA GLU A 499 41.03 50.74 62.14
C GLU A 499 39.64 51.06 61.58
N CYS A 500 38.86 51.93 62.21
CA CYS A 500 37.58 52.41 61.67
C CYS A 500 37.74 53.00 60.24
N ARG A 501 38.76 53.84 60.01
CA ARG A 501 39.03 54.42 58.68
C ARG A 501 39.54 53.41 57.65
N ILE A 502 40.10 52.29 58.07
CA ILE A 502 40.51 51.19 57.17
C ILE A 502 39.29 50.36 56.79
N LEU A 503 38.41 50.06 57.76
CA LEU A 503 37.17 49.31 57.53
C LEU A 503 36.17 50.09 56.65
N ASP A 504 36.00 51.40 56.86
CA ASP A 504 35.18 52.24 55.97
C ASP A 504 35.71 52.29 54.53
N LYS A 505 37.03 52.15 54.32
CA LYS A 505 37.64 52.06 52.99
C LYS A 505 37.50 50.69 52.32
N GLN A 506 37.19 49.64 53.08
CA GLN A 506 36.90 48.30 52.56
C GLN A 506 35.41 48.11 52.21
N LYS A 507 34.63 49.19 52.26
CA LYS A 507 33.19 49.24 52.01
C LYS A 507 32.82 49.61 50.56
N VAL A 508 33.83 49.83 49.71
CA VAL A 508 33.74 50.12 48.26
C VAL A 508 34.39 48.97 47.50
#